data_AF-X8JH51-F1
#
_entry.id   AF-X8JH51-F1
#
_cell.length_a   1.000
_cell.length_b   1.000
_cell.length_c   1.000
_cell.angle_alpha   90.00
_cell.angle_beta   90.00
_cell.angle_gamma   90.00
#
_symmetry.space_group_name_H-M   'P 1'
#
loop_
_entity.id
_entity.type
_entity.pdbx_description
1 polymer ?
#
loop_
_entity_poly.entity_id
_entity_poly.type
_entity_poly.pdbx_seq_one_letter_code
_entity_poly.pdbx_strand_id
1 'polypeptide(L)'
;MIPLAILAAVSVSLAAPLDQIPLGGDVHVLHGTLSSWARSVKKDFLNDLRECAPAIRANATAQSEACAKAAEWSIVMGNEAGDLDSLASAIAWAFYLAHENMDDKNLKGKKGKHHNPKERPVVPLLQTEEDAIDLRPENKLALREYGNMRRGHADILTIDELPLPPGEIAPYLGGIYLVDHNRLRSDWGEAGAKVVKGVLDHHNDLGMHPDAKPRVIEPTGSCASLVVHEVLQLWDKDKEDQVYNDQECVDKTSLKHKTHPTDIPTELADLLLSVIALDTDDFHRGNGRDLHASKAIWRWSSFCGGDEDRDAVMDRLDKELGTAKKDLRHLSVRDLLRRDWKGDIIPAPNASAPALHLGIASIPVSMRDQISRVGNHTPAAWFETEKAWTKEIYADVSLALTSYREGGVGDEPDSLDGDDGDDDDSDPEKGAKHREIALVVQDGRRLTRLMANSLFDAIKSEIEAAPELNVTTWTGGDLGGERRMIWDQWFTKASRKVVRPVVERAVEGWYGQPVYRQSLGKP
;
A
#
# COMPACT_ATOMS: atom_id res chain seq x y z
N MET A 1 68.43 1.24 40.34
CA MET A 1 68.42 0.95 38.90
C MET A 1 67.45 -0.21 38.67
N ILE A 2 66.15 -0.05 38.89
CA ILE A 2 65.12 0.33 37.90
C ILE A 2 65.39 -0.24 36.51
N PRO A 3 64.61 -1.27 36.12
CA PRO A 3 63.86 -1.19 34.88
C PRO A 3 62.36 -1.13 35.19
N LEU A 4 61.73 -0.17 34.52
CA LEU A 4 60.30 0.14 34.51
C LEU A 4 59.53 -1.06 33.94
N ALA A 5 58.69 -1.71 34.74
CA ALA A 5 57.63 -2.58 34.27
C ALA A 5 56.30 -1.96 34.71
N ILE A 6 55.71 -1.17 33.82
CA ILE A 6 54.40 -0.55 34.01
C ILE A 6 53.35 -1.64 33.79
N LEU A 7 52.63 -1.97 34.86
CA LEU A 7 51.34 -2.65 34.80
C LEU A 7 50.35 -1.68 34.13
N ALA A 8 49.99 -1.94 32.88
CA ALA A 8 48.83 -1.32 32.24
C ALA A 8 47.81 -2.43 31.96
N ALA A 9 46.71 -2.40 32.70
CA ALA A 9 45.53 -3.18 32.39
C ALA A 9 45.04 -2.80 30.99
N VAL A 10 45.15 -3.72 30.04
CA VAL A 10 44.51 -3.59 28.73
C VAL A 10 43.02 -3.85 28.94
N SER A 11 42.27 -2.78 29.10
CA SER A 11 40.83 -2.79 28.88
C SER A 11 40.59 -3.09 27.40
N VAL A 12 39.88 -4.17 27.11
CA VAL A 12 39.36 -4.46 25.78
C VAL A 12 38.27 -3.42 25.49
N SER A 13 38.65 -2.31 24.88
CA SER A 13 37.70 -1.45 24.18
C SER A 13 37.30 -2.19 22.90
N LEU A 14 36.13 -2.81 22.91
CA LEU A 14 35.43 -3.17 21.68
C LEU A 14 35.29 -1.88 20.85
N ALA A 15 35.98 -1.84 19.71
CA ALA A 15 35.72 -0.83 18.69
C ALA A 15 34.28 -1.02 18.23
N ALA A 16 33.42 -0.04 18.54
CA ALA A 16 32.08 0.03 18.03
C ALA A 16 32.13 0.18 16.49
N PRO A 17 31.20 -0.44 15.75
CA PRO A 17 31.10 -0.25 14.30
C PRO A 17 30.79 1.22 13.98
N LEU A 18 31.44 1.70 12.92
CA LEU A 18 31.26 3.01 12.30
C LEU A 18 29.80 3.18 11.87
N ASP A 19 29.02 3.84 12.72
CA ASP A 19 27.66 4.25 12.37
C ASP A 19 27.29 5.52 13.15
N GLN A 20 28.02 6.61 12.90
CA GLN A 20 27.67 7.96 13.37
C GLN A 20 28.16 9.02 12.39
N ILE A 21 27.35 9.32 11.38
CA ILE A 21 27.27 10.70 10.91
C ILE A 21 26.49 11.45 12.01
N PRO A 22 27.05 12.51 12.62
CA PRO A 22 26.34 13.23 13.67
C PRO A 22 25.19 14.04 13.05
N LEU A 23 23.99 13.47 13.07
CA LEU A 23 22.74 14.21 12.93
C LEU A 23 22.64 15.11 14.17
N GLY A 24 22.92 16.39 13.98
CA GLY A 24 22.93 17.38 15.04
C GLY A 24 21.57 17.53 15.70
N GLY A 25 21.56 17.40 17.03
CA GLY A 25 20.70 18.16 17.94
C GLY A 25 19.28 17.64 18.16
N ASP A 26 19.11 16.84 19.21
CA ASP A 26 17.82 16.67 19.88
C ASP A 26 17.37 17.99 20.55
N VAL A 27 16.06 18.24 20.46
CA VAL A 27 15.14 18.94 21.38
C VAL A 27 14.23 19.95 20.64
N HIS A 28 12.93 19.58 20.64
CA HIS A 28 11.73 20.22 20.08
C HIS A 28 11.27 19.77 18.68
N VAL A 29 10.82 18.52 18.53
CA VAL A 29 9.88 18.20 17.42
C VAL A 29 8.45 18.22 17.97
N LEU A 30 7.83 19.40 17.91
CA LEU A 30 6.38 19.55 17.98
C LEU A 30 5.82 18.91 16.69
N HIS A 31 5.44 17.64 16.78
CA HIS A 31 4.74 16.88 15.73
C HIS A 31 3.58 17.71 15.16
N GLY A 32 3.51 17.82 13.83
CA GLY A 32 2.60 18.71 13.10
C GLY A 32 1.10 18.45 13.34
N THR A 33 0.27 19.32 12.77
CA THR A 33 -1.20 19.26 12.92
C THR A 33 -1.77 17.95 12.38
N LEU A 34 -1.29 17.48 11.23
CA LEU A 34 -1.72 16.22 10.62
C LEU A 34 -1.37 14.98 11.47
N SER A 35 -0.13 14.86 11.95
CA SER A 35 0.30 13.78 12.88
C SER A 35 -0.52 13.79 14.17
N SER A 36 -0.79 14.98 14.72
CA SER A 36 -1.59 15.09 15.95
C SER A 36 -3.04 14.66 15.74
N TRP A 37 -3.64 15.00 14.59
CA TRP A 37 -4.97 14.57 14.20
C TRP A 37 -5.03 13.05 14.00
N ALA A 38 -4.13 12.49 13.18
CA ALA A 38 -4.08 11.06 12.87
C ALA A 38 -3.98 10.22 14.15
N ARG A 39 -3.10 10.61 15.09
CA ARG A 39 -2.99 9.96 16.40
C ARG A 39 -4.25 10.06 17.24
N SER A 40 -4.88 11.22 17.28
CA SER A 40 -6.10 11.42 18.09
C SER A 40 -7.20 10.50 17.57
N VAL A 41 -7.45 10.54 16.25
CA VAL A 41 -8.46 9.74 15.59
C VAL A 41 -8.19 8.24 15.74
N LYS A 42 -6.94 7.79 15.50
CA LYS A 42 -6.51 6.40 15.73
C LYS A 42 -6.79 5.96 17.16
N LYS A 43 -6.41 6.77 18.15
CA LYS A 43 -6.62 6.47 19.57
C LYS A 43 -8.10 6.35 19.90
N ASP A 44 -8.93 7.29 19.44
CA ASP A 44 -10.36 7.31 19.75
C ASP A 44 -11.07 6.12 19.11
N PHE A 45 -10.77 5.80 17.84
CA PHE A 45 -11.28 4.62 17.14
C PHE A 45 -10.95 3.32 17.88
N LEU A 46 -9.68 3.15 18.27
CA LEU A 46 -9.23 1.95 18.99
C LEU A 46 -9.90 1.82 20.36
N ASN A 47 -10.12 2.94 21.07
CA ASN A 47 -10.80 2.91 22.36
C ASN A 47 -12.26 2.49 22.21
N ASP A 48 -13.00 3.13 21.30
CA ASP A 48 -14.42 2.83 21.08
C ASP A 48 -14.63 1.37 20.61
N LEU A 49 -13.78 0.89 19.70
CA LEU A 49 -13.85 -0.53 19.28
C LEU A 49 -13.47 -1.50 20.40
N ARG A 50 -12.47 -1.21 21.22
CA ARG A 50 -12.10 -2.06 22.37
C ARG A 50 -13.20 -2.12 23.41
N GLU A 51 -13.91 -1.01 23.63
CA GLU A 51 -15.07 -0.97 24.53
C GLU A 51 -16.26 -1.77 23.96
N CYS A 52 -16.47 -1.76 22.64
CA CYS A 52 -17.52 -2.54 21.99
C CYS A 52 -17.18 -4.04 21.87
N ALA A 53 -15.90 -4.41 21.77
CA ALA A 53 -15.46 -5.78 21.46
C ALA A 53 -16.05 -6.90 22.37
N PRO A 54 -16.21 -6.73 23.70
CA PRO A 54 -16.86 -7.72 24.54
C PRO A 54 -18.32 -7.99 24.13
N ALA A 55 -19.06 -6.94 23.74
CA ALA A 55 -20.45 -7.08 23.31
C ALA A 55 -20.57 -7.73 21.93
N ILE A 56 -19.62 -7.50 21.02
CA ILE A 56 -19.52 -8.22 19.75
C ILE A 56 -19.34 -9.71 20.00
N ARG A 57 -18.36 -10.09 20.84
CA ARG A 57 -18.08 -11.50 21.16
C ARG A 57 -19.23 -12.20 21.88
N ALA A 58 -20.00 -11.47 22.67
CA ALA A 58 -21.18 -11.98 23.37
C ALA A 58 -22.48 -11.94 22.52
N ASN A 59 -22.43 -11.41 21.29
CA ASN A 59 -23.59 -11.16 20.45
C ASN A 59 -24.69 -10.34 21.17
N ALA A 60 -24.28 -9.29 21.89
CA ALA A 60 -25.13 -8.44 22.73
C ALA A 60 -24.99 -6.95 22.36
N THR A 61 -24.74 -6.66 21.09
CA THR A 61 -24.40 -5.31 20.59
C THR A 61 -25.58 -4.34 20.61
N ALA A 62 -26.81 -4.83 20.46
CA ALA A 62 -28.02 -4.00 20.38
C ALA A 62 -28.30 -3.16 21.64
N GLN A 63 -27.80 -3.57 22.82
CA GLN A 63 -27.95 -2.84 24.08
C GLN A 63 -26.66 -2.16 24.54
N SER A 64 -25.60 -2.19 23.73
CA SER A 64 -24.29 -1.66 24.10
C SER A 64 -24.12 -0.22 23.61
N GLU A 65 -24.03 0.73 24.54
CA GLU A 65 -23.68 2.12 24.23
C GLU A 65 -22.31 2.22 23.56
N ALA A 66 -21.35 1.39 23.97
CA ALA A 66 -20.03 1.33 23.34
C ALA A 66 -20.13 0.92 21.86
N CYS A 67 -20.99 -0.03 21.52
CA CYS A 67 -21.20 -0.42 20.13
C CYS A 67 -22.01 0.60 19.34
N ALA A 68 -22.89 1.37 19.98
CA ALA A 68 -23.53 2.51 19.33
C ALA A 68 -22.49 3.57 18.89
N LYS A 69 -21.47 3.85 19.71
CA LYS A 69 -20.35 4.72 19.33
C LYS A 69 -19.48 4.12 18.22
N ALA A 70 -19.13 2.84 18.33
CA ALA A 70 -18.40 2.13 17.28
C ALA A 70 -19.11 2.20 15.92
N ALA A 71 -20.45 2.15 15.92
CA ALA A 71 -21.29 2.27 14.73
C ALA A 71 -21.29 3.64 14.05
N GLU A 72 -20.76 4.68 14.69
CA GLU A 72 -20.58 5.97 14.04
C GLU A 72 -19.31 5.98 13.17
N TRP A 73 -18.31 5.16 13.49
CA TRP A 73 -17.00 5.17 12.83
C TRP A 73 -17.07 4.70 11.39
N SER A 74 -16.50 5.49 10.48
CA SER A 74 -16.13 5.04 9.15
C SER A 74 -14.63 4.78 9.05
N ILE A 75 -14.21 3.90 8.14
CA ILE A 75 -12.80 3.72 7.80
C ILE A 75 -12.57 4.13 6.35
N VAL A 76 -11.38 4.66 6.07
CA VAL A 76 -10.87 4.80 4.71
C VAL A 76 -9.65 3.91 4.57
N MET A 77 -9.60 3.09 3.53
CA MET A 77 -8.52 2.13 3.34
C MET A 77 -8.02 2.12 1.90
N GLY A 78 -6.70 2.05 1.78
CA GLY A 78 -6.01 1.77 0.53
C GLY A 78 -5.96 0.27 0.22
N ASN A 79 -5.27 -0.10 -0.85
CA ASN A 79 -5.05 -1.48 -1.25
C ASN A 79 -4.09 -2.21 -0.26
N GLU A 80 -4.04 -3.54 -0.34
CA GLU A 80 -3.30 -4.39 0.61
C GLU A 80 -1.76 -4.34 0.47
N ALA A 81 -1.25 -3.86 -0.66
CA ALA A 81 0.19 -3.71 -0.86
C ALA A 81 0.77 -2.48 -0.15
N GLY A 82 -0.08 -1.54 0.29
CA GLY A 82 0.30 -0.37 1.08
C GLY A 82 1.38 0.48 0.41
N ASP A 83 1.33 0.65 -0.91
CA ASP A 83 2.15 1.64 -1.60
C ASP A 83 1.79 3.08 -1.19
N LEU A 84 2.63 4.02 -1.59
CA LEU A 84 2.48 5.42 -1.19
C LEU A 84 1.13 6.00 -1.65
N ASP A 85 0.63 5.59 -2.81
CA ASP A 85 -0.67 6.04 -3.34
C ASP A 85 -1.83 5.64 -2.42
N SER A 86 -1.94 4.34 -2.12
CA SER A 86 -2.90 3.80 -1.16
C SER A 86 -2.82 4.51 0.19
N LEU A 87 -1.60 4.73 0.69
CA LEU A 87 -1.37 5.35 1.98
C LEU A 87 -1.80 6.82 2.02
N ALA A 88 -1.32 7.62 1.06
CA ALA A 88 -1.55 9.06 1.02
C ALA A 88 -3.02 9.36 0.71
N SER A 89 -3.61 8.62 -0.24
CA SER A 89 -5.02 8.70 -0.59
C SER A 89 -5.92 8.40 0.61
N ALA A 90 -5.57 7.38 1.43
CA ALA A 90 -6.39 7.01 2.58
C ALA A 90 -6.37 8.10 3.66
N ILE A 91 -5.18 8.65 3.96
CA ILE A 91 -5.02 9.76 4.91
C ILE A 91 -5.79 10.99 4.43
N ALA A 92 -5.62 11.38 3.16
CA ALA A 92 -6.24 12.58 2.60
C ALA A 92 -7.77 12.49 2.60
N TRP A 93 -8.30 11.36 2.15
CA TRP A 93 -9.75 11.17 2.10
C TRP A 93 -10.37 11.05 3.49
N ALA A 94 -9.70 10.38 4.45
CA ALA A 94 -10.15 10.34 5.84
C ALA A 94 -10.14 11.73 6.48
N PHE A 95 -9.09 12.51 6.24
CA PHE A 95 -8.99 13.89 6.72
C PHE A 95 -10.13 14.74 6.19
N TYR A 96 -10.40 14.69 4.88
CA TYR A 96 -11.51 15.42 4.28
C TYR A 96 -12.86 15.02 4.88
N LEU A 97 -13.17 13.73 4.92
CA LEU A 97 -14.47 13.24 5.43
C LEU A 97 -14.71 13.58 6.90
N ALA A 98 -13.65 13.65 7.71
CA ALA A 98 -13.74 14.06 9.11
C ALA A 98 -14.13 15.55 9.21
N HIS A 99 -13.56 16.40 8.37
CA HIS A 99 -13.75 17.85 8.42
C HIS A 99 -14.88 18.36 7.51
N GLU A 100 -15.49 17.51 6.69
CA GLU A 100 -16.60 17.89 5.81
C GLU A 100 -17.83 18.34 6.62
N ASN A 101 -18.30 19.56 6.36
CA ASN A 101 -19.56 20.03 6.92
C ASN A 101 -20.72 19.38 6.18
N MET A 102 -21.47 18.51 6.84
CA MET A 102 -22.76 18.05 6.32
C MET A 102 -23.70 19.25 6.19
N ASP A 103 -24.01 19.65 4.96
CA ASP A 103 -25.13 20.54 4.65
C ASP A 103 -26.41 19.89 5.19
N ASP A 104 -26.85 20.30 6.38
CA ASP A 104 -28.15 19.92 6.90
C ASP A 104 -29.24 20.63 6.08
N LYS A 105 -29.57 20.05 4.93
CA LYS A 105 -30.66 20.49 4.05
C LYS A 105 -32.02 20.45 4.75
N ASN A 106 -32.12 19.93 5.98
CA ASN A 106 -33.33 19.93 6.81
C ASN A 106 -33.33 20.99 7.93
N LEU A 107 -32.23 21.71 8.20
CA LEU A 107 -32.20 22.85 9.12
C LEU A 107 -32.25 24.19 8.37
N LYS A 108 -33.33 24.42 7.61
CA LYS A 108 -33.72 25.78 7.20
C LYS A 108 -34.11 26.59 8.44
N GLY A 109 -33.14 27.17 9.15
CA GLY A 109 -33.49 28.13 10.19
C GLY A 109 -32.51 28.48 11.30
N LYS A 110 -31.22 28.11 11.26
CA LYS A 110 -30.25 28.68 12.21
C LYS A 110 -28.88 28.95 11.59
N LYS A 111 -28.74 30.13 10.97
CA LYS A 111 -27.43 30.78 10.84
C LYS A 111 -26.95 31.12 12.26
N GLY A 112 -25.82 30.54 12.67
CA GLY A 112 -25.14 30.91 13.91
C GLY A 112 -25.21 29.83 14.98
N LYS A 113 -24.20 28.95 14.95
CA LYS A 113 -23.38 28.56 16.10
C LYS A 113 -22.18 27.81 15.54
N HIS A 114 -20.98 28.25 15.90
CA HIS A 114 -19.75 27.50 15.67
C HIS A 114 -20.00 26.05 16.08
N HIS A 115 -20.05 25.14 15.11
CA HIS A 115 -20.19 23.73 15.41
C HIS A 115 -18.91 23.32 16.13
N ASN A 116 -19.08 22.82 17.34
CA ASN A 116 -18.04 22.14 18.07
C ASN A 116 -17.68 20.89 17.24
N PRO A 117 -16.41 20.65 16.87
CA PRO A 117 -16.01 19.49 16.09
C PRO A 117 -16.22 18.23 16.94
N LYS A 118 -17.43 17.68 16.88
CA LYS A 118 -17.58 16.24 16.75
C LYS A 118 -17.82 15.98 15.27
N GLU A 119 -16.74 16.29 14.56
CA GLU A 119 -16.38 15.86 13.21
C GLU A 119 -16.75 14.39 13.04
N ARG A 120 -17.17 14.02 11.84
CA ARG A 120 -17.58 12.65 11.54
C ARG A 120 -16.42 11.71 11.92
N PRO A 121 -16.64 10.68 12.77
CA PRO A 121 -15.56 9.81 13.19
C PRO A 121 -15.11 8.95 11.99
N VAL A 122 -13.98 9.31 11.40
CA VAL A 122 -13.39 8.64 10.23
C VAL A 122 -11.91 8.42 10.48
N VAL A 123 -11.43 7.19 10.33
CA VAL A 123 -10.02 6.84 10.52
C VAL A 123 -9.40 6.29 9.23
N PRO A 124 -8.20 6.73 8.82
CA PRO A 124 -7.45 6.04 7.79
C PRO A 124 -6.87 4.73 8.34
N LEU A 125 -7.08 3.63 7.62
CA LEU A 125 -6.58 2.30 7.94
C LEU A 125 -5.64 1.82 6.83
N LEU A 126 -4.40 1.53 7.19
CA LEU A 126 -3.47 0.80 6.32
C LEU A 126 -3.74 -0.69 6.44
N GLN A 127 -3.89 -1.35 5.29
CA GLN A 127 -4.07 -2.79 5.24
C GLN A 127 -2.76 -3.58 5.45
N THR A 128 -1.64 -2.87 5.56
CA THR A 128 -0.31 -3.40 5.85
C THR A 128 -0.07 -3.42 7.36
N GLU A 129 0.73 -4.38 7.84
CA GLU A 129 1.17 -4.46 9.24
C GLU A 129 2.13 -3.30 9.60
N GLU A 130 2.18 -2.88 10.86
CA GLU A 130 3.01 -1.74 11.30
C GLU A 130 4.49 -1.91 10.93
N ASP A 131 5.05 -3.10 11.19
CA ASP A 131 6.45 -3.41 10.89
C ASP A 131 6.73 -3.55 9.38
N ALA A 132 5.68 -3.63 8.56
CA ALA A 132 5.78 -3.77 7.12
C ALA A 132 5.77 -2.44 6.36
N ILE A 133 5.37 -1.33 7.00
CA ILE A 133 5.37 0.02 6.39
C ILE A 133 6.79 0.42 5.96
N ASP A 134 7.76 0.18 6.82
CA ASP A 134 9.18 0.52 6.61
C ASP A 134 9.84 -0.33 5.51
N LEU A 135 9.20 -1.41 5.04
CA LEU A 135 9.70 -2.23 3.94
C LEU A 135 9.63 -1.50 2.60
N ARG A 136 8.85 -0.42 2.53
CA ARG A 136 8.77 0.53 1.41
C ARG A 136 9.54 1.79 1.79
N PRO A 137 10.81 1.93 1.40
CA PRO A 137 11.61 3.07 1.83
C PRO A 137 11.04 4.40 1.35
N GLU A 138 10.33 4.43 0.22
CA GLU A 138 9.60 5.59 -0.28
C GLU A 138 8.49 6.03 0.70
N ASN A 139 7.74 5.09 1.28
CA ASN A 139 6.73 5.41 2.30
C ASN A 139 7.37 6.01 3.54
N LYS A 140 8.46 5.39 4.01
CA LYS A 140 9.20 5.86 5.17
C LYS A 140 9.71 7.28 4.99
N LEU A 141 10.27 7.57 3.81
CA LEU A 141 10.77 8.89 3.44
C LEU A 141 9.64 9.91 3.36
N ALA A 142 8.59 9.63 2.59
CA ALA A 142 7.48 10.55 2.37
C ALA A 142 6.75 10.91 3.66
N LEU A 143 6.46 9.91 4.52
CA LEU A 143 5.81 10.13 5.80
C LEU A 143 6.64 10.99 6.74
N ARG A 144 7.97 10.83 6.73
CA ARG A 144 8.88 11.55 7.61
C ARG A 144 9.11 12.99 7.13
N GLU A 145 9.48 13.15 5.87
CA GLU A 145 9.94 14.44 5.33
C GLU A 145 8.78 15.35 4.90
N TYR A 146 7.71 14.78 4.32
CA TYR A 146 6.61 15.56 3.77
C TYR A 146 5.36 15.48 4.66
N GLY A 147 5.03 14.30 5.18
CA GLY A 147 3.91 14.10 6.10
C GLY A 147 4.16 14.57 7.54
N ASN A 148 5.42 14.86 7.89
CA ASN A 148 5.85 15.21 9.26
C ASN A 148 5.31 14.24 10.34
N MET A 149 5.27 12.95 10.00
CA MET A 149 4.80 11.88 10.86
C MET A 149 5.93 11.34 11.75
N ARG A 150 5.54 10.65 12.82
CA ARG A 150 6.47 10.01 13.75
C ARG A 150 7.28 8.90 13.10
N ARG A 151 8.49 8.73 13.61
CA ARG A 151 9.30 7.53 13.35
C ARG A 151 8.53 6.27 13.75
N GLY A 152 8.69 5.21 12.97
CA GLY A 152 7.97 3.95 13.18
C GLY A 152 6.48 4.03 12.84
N HIS A 153 6.00 5.14 12.27
CA HIS A 153 4.64 5.27 11.72
C HIS A 153 3.49 5.05 12.72
N ALA A 154 3.77 5.15 14.02
CA ALA A 154 2.81 4.96 15.11
C ALA A 154 1.58 5.89 15.07
N ASP A 155 1.61 6.93 14.22
CA ASP A 155 0.51 7.87 14.01
C ASP A 155 -0.65 7.28 13.20
N ILE A 156 -0.37 6.28 12.35
CA ILE A 156 -1.32 5.72 11.38
C ILE A 156 -1.82 4.38 11.90
N LEU A 157 -3.11 4.08 11.72
CA LEU A 157 -3.71 2.81 12.13
C LEU A 157 -3.36 1.73 11.10
N THR A 158 -2.86 0.59 11.58
CA THR A 158 -2.56 -0.58 10.74
C THR A 158 -3.51 -1.75 11.03
N ILE A 159 -3.56 -2.72 10.11
CA ILE A 159 -4.50 -3.84 10.18
C ILE A 159 -4.29 -4.72 11.41
N ASP A 160 -3.05 -4.85 11.87
CA ASP A 160 -2.65 -5.67 13.02
C ASP A 160 -2.95 -5.01 14.38
N GLU A 161 -3.28 -3.72 14.40
CA GLU A 161 -3.70 -3.01 15.61
C GLU A 161 -5.19 -3.14 15.92
N LEU A 162 -5.99 -3.67 14.97
CA LEU A 162 -7.42 -3.84 15.15
C LEU A 162 -7.72 -4.81 16.32
N PRO A 163 -8.64 -4.48 17.23
CA PRO A 163 -8.90 -5.30 18.43
C PRO A 163 -9.67 -6.61 18.14
N LEU A 164 -10.20 -6.74 16.92
CA LEU A 164 -10.97 -7.87 16.42
C LEU A 164 -10.64 -8.09 14.93
N PRO A 165 -10.87 -9.30 14.38
CA PRO A 165 -10.72 -9.55 12.95
C PRO A 165 -11.61 -8.62 12.10
N PRO A 166 -11.19 -8.23 10.88
CA PRO A 166 -11.95 -7.32 10.03
C PRO A 166 -13.42 -7.70 9.83
N GLY A 167 -13.71 -8.97 9.54
CA GLY A 167 -15.07 -9.47 9.35
C GLY A 167 -15.96 -9.45 10.61
N GLU A 168 -15.38 -9.35 11.81
CA GLU A 168 -16.13 -9.15 13.05
C GLU A 168 -16.41 -7.67 13.32
N ILE A 169 -15.55 -6.77 12.85
CA ILE A 169 -15.71 -5.31 13.01
C ILE A 169 -16.67 -4.76 11.95
N ALA A 170 -16.52 -5.21 10.71
CA ALA A 170 -17.20 -4.65 9.53
C ALA A 170 -18.72 -4.50 9.66
N PRO A 171 -19.49 -5.46 10.25
CA PRO A 171 -20.94 -5.30 10.42
C PRO A 171 -21.36 -4.13 11.31
N TYR A 172 -20.43 -3.62 12.12
CA TYR A 172 -20.67 -2.58 13.11
C TYR A 172 -20.03 -1.25 12.73
N LEU A 173 -19.43 -1.12 11.55
CA LEU A 173 -18.91 0.16 11.10
C LEU A 173 -20.03 1.00 10.48
N GLY A 174 -19.95 2.30 10.69
CA GLY A 174 -20.76 3.29 10.01
C GLY A 174 -20.46 3.35 8.51
N GLY A 175 -19.30 2.91 8.05
CA GLY A 175 -19.01 2.73 6.62
C GLY A 175 -17.55 2.43 6.30
N ILE A 176 -17.32 1.94 5.08
CA ILE A 176 -15.98 1.68 4.53
C ILE A 176 -15.81 2.50 3.25
N TYR A 177 -14.70 3.20 3.10
CA TYR A 177 -14.33 3.90 1.88
C TYR A 177 -13.07 3.28 1.30
N LEU A 178 -13.10 2.99 0.00
CA LEU A 178 -11.97 2.41 -0.72
C LEU A 178 -11.28 3.49 -1.53
N VAL A 179 -9.96 3.54 -1.43
CA VAL A 179 -9.11 4.35 -2.30
C VAL A 179 -8.06 3.46 -2.95
N ASP A 180 -7.67 3.74 -4.20
CA ASP A 180 -6.66 3.00 -4.95
C ASP A 180 -6.97 1.50 -5.16
N HIS A 181 -8.25 1.13 -4.97
CA HIS A 181 -8.80 -0.16 -5.34
C HIS A 181 -10.34 -0.11 -5.29
N ASN A 182 -10.99 -0.96 -6.10
CA ASN A 182 -12.46 -1.04 -6.17
C ASN A 182 -13.03 -2.37 -5.67
N ARG A 183 -12.25 -3.17 -4.94
CA ARG A 183 -12.69 -4.46 -4.37
C ARG A 183 -12.25 -4.64 -2.92
N LEU A 184 -13.21 -4.66 -2.00
CA LEU A 184 -12.97 -5.02 -0.62
C LEU A 184 -12.46 -6.47 -0.48
N ARG A 185 -11.43 -6.70 0.34
CA ARG A 185 -10.88 -8.04 0.61
C ARG A 185 -11.89 -8.93 1.33
N SER A 186 -11.83 -10.23 1.06
CA SER A 186 -12.81 -11.21 1.56
C SER A 186 -12.82 -11.37 3.09
N ASP A 187 -11.74 -11.04 3.78
CA ASP A 187 -11.62 -11.09 5.24
C ASP A 187 -12.47 -10.02 5.95
N TRP A 188 -12.90 -8.98 5.24
CA TRP A 188 -13.91 -8.02 5.70
C TRP A 188 -15.36 -8.54 5.59
N GLY A 189 -15.55 -9.66 4.87
CA GLY A 189 -16.82 -10.36 4.75
C GLY A 189 -17.91 -9.62 3.97
N GLU A 190 -19.03 -10.32 3.75
CA GLU A 190 -20.18 -9.78 3.03
C GLU A 190 -20.80 -8.56 3.73
N ALA A 191 -20.76 -8.53 5.06
CA ALA A 191 -21.22 -7.39 5.84
C ALA A 191 -20.40 -6.14 5.55
N GLY A 192 -19.06 -6.28 5.45
CA GLY A 192 -18.18 -5.19 5.03
C GLY A 192 -18.52 -4.68 3.63
N ALA A 193 -18.73 -5.60 2.68
CA ALA A 193 -19.08 -5.23 1.32
C ALA A 193 -20.38 -4.40 1.22
N LYS A 194 -21.36 -4.65 2.10
CA LYS A 194 -22.63 -3.91 2.19
C LYS A 194 -22.50 -2.51 2.77
N VAL A 195 -21.45 -2.24 3.52
CA VAL A 195 -21.21 -0.93 4.15
C VAL A 195 -20.15 -0.11 3.41
N VAL A 196 -19.70 -0.55 2.23
CA VAL A 196 -18.87 0.28 1.36
C VAL A 196 -19.68 1.49 0.90
N LYS A 197 -19.23 2.68 1.28
CA LYS A 197 -19.90 3.96 1.08
C LYS A 197 -19.30 4.80 -0.02
N GLY A 198 -18.04 4.59 -0.41
CA GLY A 198 -17.39 5.35 -1.48
C GLY A 198 -16.18 4.62 -2.04
N VAL A 199 -15.87 4.89 -3.31
CA VAL A 199 -14.74 4.31 -4.05
C VAL A 199 -14.10 5.40 -4.89
N LEU A 200 -12.80 5.61 -4.74
CA LEU A 200 -11.95 6.41 -5.63
C LEU A 200 -10.82 5.49 -6.10
N ASP A 201 -10.73 5.21 -7.40
CA ASP A 201 -9.75 4.25 -7.90
C ASP A 201 -9.34 4.56 -9.34
N HIS A 202 -8.11 4.20 -9.70
CA HIS A 202 -7.57 4.34 -11.05
C HIS A 202 -7.29 3.00 -11.75
N HIS A 203 -7.57 1.88 -11.08
CA HIS A 203 -7.48 0.54 -11.63
C HIS A 203 -8.69 0.18 -12.51
N ASN A 204 -8.62 -0.99 -13.16
CA ASN A 204 -9.73 -1.54 -13.93
C ASN A 204 -10.98 -1.69 -13.05
N ASP A 205 -12.12 -1.18 -13.50
CA ASP A 205 -13.39 -1.33 -12.80
C ASP A 205 -13.84 -2.80 -12.78
N LEU A 206 -13.98 -3.37 -11.58
CA LEU A 206 -14.49 -4.72 -11.37
C LEU A 206 -16.03 -4.77 -11.26
N GLY A 207 -16.74 -3.64 -11.38
CA GLY A 207 -18.20 -3.58 -11.28
C GLY A 207 -18.74 -3.75 -9.86
N MET A 208 -17.87 -3.68 -8.85
CA MET A 208 -18.23 -3.84 -7.44
C MET A 208 -18.75 -2.53 -6.83
N HIS A 209 -19.54 -2.67 -5.76
CA HIS A 209 -20.08 -1.56 -4.95
C HIS A 209 -20.78 -0.46 -5.77
N PRO A 210 -21.78 -0.80 -6.62
CA PRO A 210 -22.41 0.18 -7.52
C PRO A 210 -23.14 1.32 -6.79
N ASP A 211 -23.56 1.09 -5.55
CA ASP A 211 -24.28 2.08 -4.72
C ASP A 211 -23.35 3.05 -3.97
N ALA A 212 -22.03 2.87 -4.06
CA ALA A 212 -21.04 3.72 -3.41
C ALA A 212 -21.09 5.16 -3.95
N LYS A 213 -20.89 6.16 -3.07
CA LYS A 213 -20.93 7.59 -3.36
C LYS A 213 -19.88 8.37 -2.54
N PRO A 214 -18.89 9.02 -3.19
CA PRO A 214 -18.61 8.96 -4.63
C PRO A 214 -18.20 7.55 -5.08
N ARG A 215 -18.41 7.23 -6.37
CA ARG A 215 -17.83 6.05 -7.02
C ARG A 215 -17.16 6.53 -8.31
N VAL A 216 -15.88 6.87 -8.17
CA VAL A 216 -15.04 7.39 -9.26
C VAL A 216 -14.00 6.32 -9.56
N ILE A 217 -14.08 5.74 -10.76
CA ILE A 217 -13.11 4.77 -11.25
C ILE A 217 -12.65 5.24 -12.62
N GLU A 218 -11.53 5.95 -12.66
CA GLU A 218 -11.06 6.69 -13.83
C GLU A 218 -9.56 6.50 -14.03
N PRO A 219 -9.08 6.25 -15.27
CA PRO A 219 -7.65 6.21 -15.54
C PRO A 219 -6.97 7.52 -15.15
N THR A 220 -5.95 7.43 -14.30
CA THR A 220 -5.07 8.54 -13.88
C THR A 220 -3.73 7.96 -13.42
N GLY A 221 -2.66 8.75 -13.41
CA GLY A 221 -1.35 8.27 -12.95
C GLY A 221 -1.36 7.88 -11.47
N SER A 222 -1.99 8.70 -10.62
CA SER A 222 -2.10 8.46 -9.18
C SER A 222 -3.54 8.59 -8.68
N CYS A 223 -4.01 7.66 -7.85
CA CYS A 223 -5.30 7.77 -7.16
C CYS A 223 -5.37 9.03 -6.27
N ALA A 224 -4.24 9.49 -5.73
CA ALA A 224 -4.15 10.75 -5.00
C ALA A 224 -4.68 11.95 -5.81
N SER A 225 -4.49 11.94 -7.14
CA SER A 225 -5.06 12.94 -8.04
C SER A 225 -6.60 12.91 -8.01
N LEU A 226 -7.23 11.74 -8.01
CA LEU A 226 -8.69 11.61 -7.88
C LEU A 226 -9.18 12.13 -6.52
N VAL A 227 -8.44 11.83 -5.46
CA VAL A 227 -8.75 12.33 -4.11
C VAL A 227 -8.70 13.86 -4.08
N VAL A 228 -7.65 14.48 -4.64
CA VAL A 228 -7.55 15.94 -4.73
C VAL A 228 -8.74 16.53 -5.52
N HIS A 229 -9.12 15.91 -6.64
CA HIS A 229 -10.25 16.34 -7.45
C HIS A 229 -11.57 16.29 -6.70
N GLU A 230 -11.81 15.22 -5.93
CA GLU A 230 -13.01 15.08 -5.12
C GLU A 230 -13.04 16.09 -3.97
N VAL A 231 -11.95 16.19 -3.22
CA VAL A 231 -11.80 17.10 -2.06
C VAL A 231 -12.01 18.56 -2.46
N LEU A 232 -11.43 18.97 -3.59
CA LEU A 232 -11.49 20.34 -4.09
C LEU A 232 -12.63 20.60 -5.08
N GLN A 233 -13.48 19.59 -5.35
CA GLN A 233 -14.61 19.65 -6.28
C GLN A 233 -14.21 20.19 -7.66
N LEU A 234 -13.19 19.56 -8.27
CA LEU A 234 -12.55 20.03 -9.50
C LEU A 234 -13.11 19.40 -10.78
N TRP A 235 -14.03 18.44 -10.68
CA TRP A 235 -14.53 17.65 -11.82
C TRP A 235 -15.09 18.50 -12.98
N ASP A 236 -15.74 19.63 -12.69
CA ASP A 236 -16.27 20.54 -13.72
C ASP A 236 -15.18 21.45 -14.35
N LYS A 237 -13.95 21.42 -13.81
CA LYS A 237 -12.83 22.31 -14.13
C LYS A 237 -11.65 21.57 -14.79
N ASP A 238 -11.80 20.29 -15.14
CA ASP A 238 -10.76 19.44 -15.75
C ASP A 238 -10.09 20.02 -17.00
N LYS A 239 -10.72 21.00 -17.66
CA LYS A 239 -10.24 21.66 -18.89
C LYS A 239 -9.78 23.09 -18.71
N GLU A 240 -9.86 23.63 -17.50
CA GLU A 240 -9.48 25.01 -17.21
C GLU A 240 -8.00 25.08 -16.81
N ASP A 241 -7.10 25.03 -17.81
CA ASP A 241 -5.64 25.18 -17.59
C ASP A 241 -5.24 26.49 -16.88
N GLN A 242 -6.16 27.47 -16.79
CA GLN A 242 -5.91 28.85 -16.40
C GLN A 242 -6.22 29.22 -14.94
N VAL A 243 -6.60 28.28 -14.07
CA VAL A 243 -7.25 28.65 -12.78
C VAL A 243 -6.28 28.77 -11.59
N TYR A 244 -5.04 28.31 -11.72
CA TYR A 244 -4.12 28.21 -10.57
C TYR A 244 -2.79 28.92 -10.89
N ASN A 245 -2.57 30.07 -10.23
CA ASN A 245 -1.28 30.75 -10.23
C ASN A 245 -0.41 30.12 -9.14
N ASP A 246 0.73 29.54 -9.53
CA ASP A 246 1.66 28.86 -8.61
C ASP A 246 2.24 29.81 -7.53
N GLN A 247 2.09 31.13 -7.69
CA GLN A 247 2.49 32.14 -6.71
C GLN A 247 1.38 32.50 -5.70
N GLU A 248 0.14 32.04 -5.91
CA GLU A 248 -1.01 32.36 -5.05
C GLU A 248 -1.10 31.37 -3.87
N CYS A 249 -0.14 31.49 -2.95
CA CYS A 249 -0.05 30.65 -1.77
C CYS A 249 -1.09 31.00 -0.70
N VAL A 250 -1.61 29.99 -0.01
CA VAL A 250 -2.51 30.20 1.14
C VAL A 250 -1.72 30.81 2.30
N ASP A 251 -2.29 31.86 2.92
CA ASP A 251 -1.74 32.42 4.15
C ASP A 251 -1.81 31.40 5.29
N LYS A 252 -0.65 30.80 5.60
CA LYS A 252 -0.45 29.77 6.62
C LYS A 252 -0.85 30.23 8.03
N THR A 253 -0.97 31.54 8.29
CA THR A 253 -1.45 32.06 9.57
C THR A 253 -2.97 31.94 9.73
N SER A 254 -3.70 31.89 8.62
CA SER A 254 -5.17 31.79 8.59
C SER A 254 -5.68 30.36 8.87
N LEU A 255 -4.86 29.33 8.61
CA LEU A 255 -5.16 27.91 8.90
C LEU A 255 -5.18 27.59 10.41
N LYS A 256 -4.68 28.48 11.27
CA LYS A 256 -4.62 28.25 12.73
C LYS A 256 -5.97 28.43 13.44
N HIS A 257 -6.97 29.00 12.77
CA HIS A 257 -8.20 29.47 13.43
C HIS A 257 -9.52 29.11 12.72
N LYS A 258 -9.49 28.34 11.64
CA LYS A 258 -10.67 27.86 10.92
C LYS A 258 -10.43 26.42 10.45
N THR A 259 -11.44 25.56 10.61
CA THR A 259 -11.45 24.18 10.12
C THR A 259 -12.58 24.04 9.11
N HIS A 260 -12.32 24.44 7.87
CA HIS A 260 -13.13 24.07 6.72
C HIS A 260 -12.53 22.81 6.06
N PRO A 261 -13.31 21.91 5.44
CA PRO A 261 -12.77 20.73 4.73
C PRO A 261 -11.76 21.04 3.61
N THR A 262 -11.67 22.31 3.17
CA THR A 262 -10.69 22.80 2.19
C THR A 262 -9.47 23.48 2.84
N ASP A 263 -9.40 23.52 4.17
CA ASP A 263 -8.23 24.00 4.92
C ASP A 263 -7.22 22.84 5.04
N ILE A 264 -6.62 22.49 3.90
CA ILE A 264 -5.70 21.34 3.79
C ILE A 264 -4.41 21.65 4.57
N PRO A 265 -3.98 20.77 5.51
CA PRO A 265 -2.71 20.90 6.19
C PRO A 265 -1.55 20.90 5.19
N THR A 266 -0.56 21.73 5.42
CA THR A 266 0.66 21.79 4.58
C THR A 266 1.31 20.42 4.45
N GLU A 267 1.39 19.66 5.54
CA GLU A 267 1.99 18.32 5.54
C GLU A 267 1.20 17.32 4.70
N LEU A 268 -0.13 17.51 4.59
CA LEU A 268 -0.97 16.68 3.73
C LEU A 268 -0.82 17.07 2.26
N ALA A 269 -0.70 18.36 1.96
CA ALA A 269 -0.44 18.86 0.62
C ALA A 269 0.92 18.39 0.08
N ASP A 270 1.97 18.46 0.91
CA ASP A 270 3.32 17.99 0.56
C ASP A 270 3.32 16.48 0.30
N LEU A 271 2.65 15.70 1.16
CA LEU A 271 2.50 14.25 0.98
C LEU A 271 1.76 13.91 -0.33
N LEU A 272 0.67 14.62 -0.64
CA LEU A 272 -0.08 14.44 -1.89
C LEU A 272 0.75 14.79 -3.13
N LEU A 273 1.52 15.88 -3.11
CA LEU A 273 2.43 16.22 -4.20
C LEU A 273 3.51 15.15 -4.39
N SER A 274 4.07 14.65 -3.29
CA SER A 274 5.14 13.64 -3.31
C SER A 274 4.72 12.34 -4.00
N VAL A 275 3.49 11.89 -3.76
CA VAL A 275 2.96 10.67 -4.38
C VAL A 275 2.54 10.88 -5.82
N ILE A 276 1.95 12.04 -6.14
CA ILE A 276 1.61 12.40 -7.52
C ILE A 276 2.88 12.44 -8.36
N ALA A 277 3.98 13.02 -7.85
CA ALA A 277 5.27 13.04 -8.54
C ALA A 277 5.76 11.62 -8.84
N LEU A 278 5.85 10.77 -7.80
CA LEU A 278 6.37 9.41 -7.89
C LEU A 278 5.58 8.48 -8.82
N ASP A 279 4.25 8.52 -8.78
CA ASP A 279 3.42 7.61 -9.58
C ASP A 279 3.26 8.08 -11.03
N THR A 280 3.45 9.38 -11.27
CA THR A 280 3.32 9.96 -12.60
C THR A 280 4.65 10.13 -13.30
N ASP A 281 5.79 9.83 -12.65
CA ASP A 281 7.14 10.00 -13.21
C ASP A 281 7.34 11.46 -13.67
N ASP A 282 7.12 12.40 -12.73
CA ASP A 282 7.01 13.83 -13.03
C ASP A 282 6.11 14.15 -14.24
N PHE A 283 4.90 13.61 -14.22
CA PHE A 283 3.90 13.70 -15.27
C PHE A 283 4.24 13.04 -16.62
N HIS A 284 5.36 12.33 -16.76
CA HIS A 284 5.68 11.54 -17.96
C HIS A 284 4.74 10.34 -18.19
N ARG A 285 4.17 9.77 -17.12
CA ARG A 285 3.24 8.61 -17.13
C ARG A 285 1.83 8.93 -16.63
N GLY A 286 1.57 10.19 -16.29
CA GLY A 286 0.25 10.68 -15.86
C GLY A 286 -0.65 11.13 -17.02
N ASN A 287 -1.73 11.81 -16.66
CA ASN A 287 -2.55 12.56 -17.60
C ASN A 287 -2.85 13.98 -17.08
N GLY A 288 -3.64 14.75 -17.84
CA GLY A 288 -3.96 16.14 -17.48
C GLY A 288 -4.60 16.30 -16.08
N ARG A 289 -5.23 15.24 -15.54
CA ARG A 289 -5.81 15.23 -14.21
C ARG A 289 -4.75 15.31 -13.11
N ASP A 290 -3.63 14.59 -13.29
CA ASP A 290 -2.52 14.60 -12.34
C ASP A 290 -1.85 15.97 -12.29
N LEU A 291 -1.61 16.57 -13.46
CA LEU A 291 -1.11 17.94 -13.57
C LEU A 291 -2.08 18.97 -12.97
N HIS A 292 -3.38 18.80 -13.17
CA HIS A 292 -4.38 19.69 -12.60
C HIS A 292 -4.44 19.54 -11.07
N ALA A 293 -4.38 18.31 -10.55
CA ALA A 293 -4.35 18.05 -9.12
C ALA A 293 -3.12 18.68 -8.46
N SER A 294 -1.93 18.52 -9.05
CA SER A 294 -0.69 19.11 -8.53
C SER A 294 -0.74 20.65 -8.50
N LYS A 295 -1.24 21.28 -9.57
CA LYS A 295 -1.51 22.73 -9.61
C LYS A 295 -2.47 23.18 -8.53
N ALA A 296 -3.57 22.44 -8.32
CA ALA A 296 -4.59 22.82 -7.38
C ALA A 296 -4.11 22.75 -5.93
N ILE A 297 -3.42 21.67 -5.57
CA ILE A 297 -2.95 21.41 -4.20
C ILE A 297 -1.71 22.24 -3.82
N TRP A 298 -0.94 22.69 -4.82
CA TRP A 298 0.31 23.44 -4.65
C TRP A 298 0.22 24.59 -3.65
N ARG A 299 -0.85 25.37 -3.67
CA ARG A 299 -1.00 26.57 -2.82
C ARG A 299 -0.97 26.31 -1.30
N TRP A 300 -1.22 25.07 -0.87
CA TRP A 300 -1.16 24.66 0.54
C TRP A 300 0.22 24.11 0.94
N SER A 301 1.07 23.80 -0.04
CA SER A 301 2.35 23.13 0.16
C SER A 301 3.37 24.00 0.88
N SER A 302 4.40 23.37 1.43
CA SER A 302 5.56 24.06 1.97
C SER A 302 6.41 24.69 0.86
N PHE A 303 6.33 24.13 -0.35
CA PHE A 303 7.07 24.54 -1.55
C PHE A 303 6.54 25.83 -2.18
N CYS A 304 5.26 26.15 -2.00
CA CYS A 304 4.66 27.34 -2.59
C CYS A 304 5.36 28.62 -2.13
N GLY A 305 5.77 29.45 -3.09
CA GLY A 305 6.48 30.71 -2.85
C GLY A 305 7.95 30.53 -2.47
N GLY A 306 8.48 29.31 -2.59
CA GLY A 306 9.91 29.02 -2.50
C GLY A 306 10.70 29.48 -3.72
N ASP A 307 12.00 29.18 -3.72
CA ASP A 307 12.94 29.57 -4.78
C ASP A 307 12.82 28.68 -6.04
N GLU A 308 12.26 27.48 -5.90
CA GLU A 308 12.03 26.53 -6.98
C GLU A 308 10.59 26.62 -7.49
N ASP A 309 10.40 26.50 -8.80
CA ASP A 309 9.08 26.36 -9.39
C ASP A 309 8.51 24.94 -9.18
N ARG A 310 7.21 24.77 -9.45
CA ARG A 310 6.51 23.50 -9.24
C ARG A 310 7.17 22.36 -10.01
N ASP A 311 7.54 22.57 -11.26
CA ASP A 311 8.03 21.51 -12.13
C ASP A 311 9.39 21.00 -11.60
N ALA A 312 10.29 21.90 -11.16
CA ALA A 312 11.54 21.53 -10.50
C ALA A 312 11.31 20.76 -9.17
N VAL A 313 10.28 21.14 -8.40
CA VAL A 313 9.92 20.43 -7.17
C VAL A 313 9.39 19.03 -7.47
N MET A 314 8.52 18.87 -8.46
CA MET A 314 7.94 17.57 -8.82
C MET A 314 9.03 16.62 -9.35
N ASP A 315 9.94 17.10 -10.21
CA ASP A 315 11.12 16.34 -10.66
C ASP A 315 12.00 15.87 -9.49
N ARG A 316 12.27 16.76 -8.51
CA ARG A 316 13.04 16.37 -7.32
C ARG A 316 12.30 15.31 -6.50
N LEU A 317 11.01 15.50 -6.24
CA LEU A 317 10.20 14.57 -5.44
C LEU A 317 10.18 13.19 -6.08
N ASP A 318 9.98 13.11 -7.40
CA ASP A 318 10.04 11.87 -8.16
C ASP A 318 11.40 11.18 -8.01
N LYS A 319 12.50 11.90 -8.28
CA LYS A 319 13.86 11.34 -8.18
C LYS A 319 14.22 10.86 -6.78
N GLU A 320 13.89 11.64 -5.76
CA GLU A 320 14.21 11.33 -4.37
C GLU A 320 13.45 10.07 -3.90
N LEU A 321 12.14 10.03 -4.14
CA LEU A 321 11.30 8.90 -3.77
C LEU A 321 11.54 7.67 -4.66
N GLY A 322 11.81 7.86 -5.94
CA GLY A 322 12.18 6.81 -6.89
C GLY A 322 13.48 6.14 -6.49
N THR A 323 14.48 6.92 -6.07
CA THR A 323 15.73 6.40 -5.50
C THR A 323 15.47 5.59 -4.23
N ALA A 324 14.65 6.11 -3.30
CA ALA A 324 14.29 5.39 -2.08
C ALA A 324 13.55 4.06 -2.38
N LYS A 325 12.57 4.09 -3.28
CA LYS A 325 11.79 2.92 -3.73
C LYS A 325 12.67 1.80 -4.27
N LYS A 326 13.80 2.16 -4.89
CA LYS A 326 14.78 1.23 -5.46
C LYS A 326 15.79 0.72 -4.42
N ASP A 327 15.98 1.38 -3.27
CA ASP A 327 16.98 0.95 -2.27
C ASP A 327 16.52 -0.23 -1.41
N LEU A 328 16.65 -1.43 -1.97
CA LEU A 328 16.12 -2.66 -1.37
C LEU A 328 17.21 -3.60 -0.87
N ARG A 329 18.46 -3.17 -0.89
CA ARG A 329 19.65 -4.00 -0.57
C ARG A 329 19.63 -4.53 0.87
N HIS A 330 19.02 -3.77 1.77
CA HIS A 330 18.93 -4.11 3.18
C HIS A 330 17.80 -5.10 3.51
N LEU A 331 16.90 -5.38 2.56
CA LEU A 331 15.74 -6.25 2.78
C LEU A 331 16.10 -7.74 2.65
N SER A 332 15.63 -8.53 3.61
CA SER A 332 15.71 -9.99 3.53
C SER A 332 14.70 -10.55 2.51
N VAL A 333 14.82 -11.84 2.14
CA VAL A 333 13.82 -12.48 1.28
C VAL A 333 12.42 -12.46 1.90
N ARG A 334 12.30 -12.65 3.22
CA ARG A 334 11.00 -12.54 3.90
C ARG A 334 10.41 -11.15 3.72
N ASP A 335 11.24 -10.11 3.80
CA ASP A 335 10.78 -8.72 3.66
C ASP A 335 10.38 -8.40 2.22
N LEU A 336 11.16 -8.85 1.24
CA LEU A 336 10.83 -8.71 -0.19
C LEU A 336 9.49 -9.37 -0.53
N LEU A 337 9.23 -10.55 0.02
CA LEU A 337 7.97 -11.26 -0.15
C LEU A 337 6.77 -10.50 0.46
N ARG A 338 6.96 -9.84 1.60
CA ARG A 338 5.91 -9.09 2.32
C ARG A 338 5.57 -7.75 1.69
N ARG A 339 6.58 -7.01 1.21
CA ARG A 339 6.48 -5.59 0.87
C ARG A 339 5.40 -5.23 -0.16
N ASP A 340 5.25 -6.05 -1.21
CA ASP A 340 4.20 -5.87 -2.24
C ASP A 340 3.45 -7.19 -2.46
N TRP A 341 2.94 -7.72 -1.35
CA TRP A 341 2.03 -8.87 -1.34
C TRP A 341 0.60 -8.42 -1.62
N LYS A 342 -0.04 -9.05 -2.63
CA LYS A 342 -1.49 -8.95 -2.86
C LYS A 342 -2.12 -10.33 -2.80
N GLY A 343 -2.89 -10.59 -1.74
CA GLY A 343 -3.50 -11.88 -1.47
C GLY A 343 -4.94 -11.78 -0.99
N ASP A 344 -5.74 -12.80 -1.30
CA ASP A 344 -7.14 -12.87 -0.91
C ASP A 344 -7.62 -14.33 -0.75
N ILE A 345 -8.72 -14.52 -0.04
CA ILE A 345 -9.37 -15.83 0.08
C ILE A 345 -10.32 -16.04 -1.09
N ILE A 346 -10.05 -17.08 -1.84
CA ILE A 346 -10.93 -17.64 -2.86
C ILE A 346 -11.97 -18.50 -2.13
N PRO A 347 -13.26 -18.15 -2.17
CA PRO A 347 -14.28 -18.91 -1.48
C PRO A 347 -14.41 -20.31 -2.09
N ALA A 348 -14.69 -21.29 -1.22
CA ALA A 348 -15.02 -22.63 -1.68
C ALA A 348 -16.31 -22.60 -2.52
N PRO A 349 -16.35 -23.27 -3.68
CA PRO A 349 -17.56 -23.33 -4.49
C PRO A 349 -18.68 -24.15 -3.83
N ASN A 350 -18.36 -25.03 -2.88
CA ASN A 350 -19.31 -25.86 -2.14
C ASN A 350 -18.68 -26.38 -0.84
N ALA A 351 -19.49 -26.99 0.02
CA ALA A 351 -19.07 -27.48 1.33
C ALA A 351 -18.01 -28.61 1.31
N SER A 352 -17.81 -29.27 0.17
CA SER A 352 -16.83 -30.36 0.01
C SER A 352 -15.48 -29.88 -0.51
N ALA A 353 -15.37 -28.62 -0.93
CA ALA A 353 -14.15 -28.01 -1.42
C ALA A 353 -13.56 -27.06 -0.37
N PRO A 354 -12.22 -26.91 -0.30
CA PRO A 354 -11.60 -25.94 0.60
C PRO A 354 -11.68 -24.54 -0.01
N ALA A 355 -11.78 -23.52 0.83
CA ALA A 355 -11.42 -22.16 0.43
C ALA A 355 -9.89 -22.07 0.32
N LEU A 356 -9.38 -21.28 -0.61
CA LEU A 356 -7.94 -21.13 -0.85
C LEU A 356 -7.48 -19.73 -0.53
N HIS A 357 -6.44 -19.57 0.27
CA HIS A 357 -5.74 -18.29 0.34
C HIS A 357 -4.67 -18.25 -0.75
N LEU A 358 -4.87 -17.37 -1.73
CA LEU A 358 -3.99 -17.19 -2.87
C LEU A 358 -3.41 -15.78 -2.86
N GLY A 359 -2.10 -15.65 -3.05
CA GLY A 359 -1.49 -14.34 -3.19
C GLY A 359 -0.20 -14.31 -3.99
N ILE A 360 0.20 -13.08 -4.32
CA ILE A 360 1.31 -12.79 -5.21
C ILE A 360 2.16 -11.67 -4.63
N ALA A 361 3.45 -11.94 -4.44
CA ALA A 361 4.48 -10.95 -4.12
C ALA A 361 5.11 -10.40 -5.41
N SER A 362 5.21 -9.08 -5.55
CA SER A 362 5.95 -8.45 -6.67
C SER A 362 7.31 -7.94 -6.17
N ILE A 363 8.40 -8.45 -6.73
CA ILE A 363 9.75 -8.27 -6.20
C ILE A 363 10.67 -7.70 -7.29
N PRO A 364 11.14 -6.44 -7.18
CA PRO A 364 12.00 -5.82 -8.17
C PRO A 364 13.48 -6.16 -7.90
N VAL A 365 13.74 -7.44 -7.63
CA VAL A 365 15.06 -7.99 -7.32
C VAL A 365 15.14 -9.35 -8.01
N SER A 366 16.24 -9.63 -8.70
CA SER A 366 16.42 -10.90 -9.43
C SER A 366 16.34 -12.11 -8.49
N MET A 367 15.88 -13.26 -9.00
CA MET A 367 15.84 -14.49 -8.19
C MET A 367 17.25 -14.88 -7.70
N ARG A 368 18.29 -14.61 -8.49
CA ARG A 368 19.68 -14.86 -8.09
C ARG A 368 20.12 -13.99 -6.92
N ASP A 369 19.84 -12.69 -6.95
CA ASP A 369 20.14 -11.80 -5.82
C ASP A 369 19.33 -12.23 -4.59
N GLN A 370 18.04 -12.51 -4.73
CA GLN A 370 17.23 -13.03 -3.62
C GLN A 370 17.82 -14.31 -3.02
N ILE A 371 18.26 -15.27 -3.84
CA ILE A 371 18.91 -16.50 -3.36
C ILE A 371 20.23 -16.18 -2.63
N SER A 372 20.98 -15.16 -3.07
CA SER A 372 22.20 -14.72 -2.38
C SER A 372 21.96 -14.19 -0.97
N ARG A 373 20.72 -13.79 -0.65
CA ARG A 373 20.33 -13.20 0.65
C ARG A 373 19.86 -14.23 1.69
N VAL A 374 19.72 -15.51 1.33
CA VAL A 374 19.32 -16.58 2.26
C VAL A 374 20.50 -17.42 2.72
N GLY A 375 20.39 -18.03 3.90
CA GLY A 375 21.43 -18.94 4.40
C GLY A 375 21.75 -20.06 3.39
N ASN A 376 23.04 -20.35 3.18
CA ASN A 376 23.58 -21.29 2.20
C ASN A 376 23.51 -20.88 0.72
N HIS A 377 22.88 -19.74 0.38
CA HIS A 377 22.78 -19.22 -0.99
C HIS A 377 22.24 -20.24 -2.00
N THR A 378 21.21 -21.00 -1.64
CA THR A 378 20.60 -22.02 -2.50
C THR A 378 19.12 -21.74 -2.78
N PRO A 379 18.59 -22.17 -3.95
CA PRO A 379 17.15 -22.11 -4.21
C PRO A 379 16.33 -22.83 -3.14
N ALA A 380 16.81 -23.99 -2.67
CA ALA A 380 16.15 -24.73 -1.59
C ALA A 380 15.99 -23.91 -0.30
N ALA A 381 17.03 -23.15 0.10
CA ALA A 381 16.93 -22.27 1.27
C ALA A 381 15.95 -21.11 1.05
N TRP A 382 15.89 -20.56 -0.17
CA TRP A 382 14.93 -19.51 -0.54
C TRP A 382 13.49 -20.02 -0.37
N PHE A 383 13.20 -21.24 -0.84
CA PHE A 383 11.90 -21.86 -0.67
C PHE A 383 11.56 -22.25 0.78
N GLU A 384 12.55 -22.46 1.65
CA GLU A 384 12.29 -22.62 3.09
C GLU A 384 11.90 -21.28 3.74
N THR A 385 12.55 -20.17 3.36
CA THR A 385 12.15 -18.82 3.80
C THR A 385 10.75 -18.46 3.32
N GLU A 386 10.46 -18.69 2.03
CA GLU A 386 9.13 -18.49 1.44
C GLU A 386 8.08 -19.32 2.18
N LYS A 387 8.36 -20.61 2.44
CA LYS A 387 7.44 -21.52 3.12
C LYS A 387 7.18 -21.11 4.57
N ALA A 388 8.21 -20.64 5.27
CA ALA A 388 8.06 -20.16 6.64
C ALA A 388 7.12 -18.94 6.70
N TRP A 389 7.30 -18.00 5.78
CA TRP A 389 6.46 -16.82 5.69
C TRP A 389 5.03 -17.13 5.21
N THR A 390 4.84 -17.94 4.17
CA THR A 390 3.47 -18.27 3.72
C THR A 390 2.68 -19.09 4.73
N LYS A 391 3.36 -19.85 5.59
CA LYS A 391 2.74 -20.48 6.76
C LYS A 391 2.28 -19.46 7.81
N GLU A 392 3.03 -18.39 8.04
CA GLU A 392 2.70 -17.28 8.95
C GLU A 392 1.42 -16.58 8.49
N ILE A 393 1.34 -16.20 7.21
CA ILE A 393 0.17 -15.52 6.62
C ILE A 393 -0.91 -16.47 6.13
N TYR A 394 -0.78 -17.77 6.42
CA TYR A 394 -1.78 -18.78 6.10
C TYR A 394 -2.14 -18.90 4.61
N ALA A 395 -1.18 -18.63 3.71
CA ALA A 395 -1.34 -18.76 2.26
C ALA A 395 -1.23 -20.23 1.85
N ASP A 396 -2.18 -20.69 1.03
CA ASP A 396 -2.19 -22.06 0.48
C ASP A 396 -1.46 -22.10 -0.88
N VAL A 397 -1.57 -21.02 -1.66
CA VAL A 397 -0.89 -20.82 -2.94
C VAL A 397 -0.20 -19.46 -2.92
N SER A 398 1.07 -19.44 -3.28
CA SER A 398 1.87 -18.22 -3.36
C SER A 398 2.67 -18.17 -4.65
N LEU A 399 2.77 -16.96 -5.19
CA LEU A 399 3.69 -16.65 -6.27
C LEU A 399 4.61 -15.50 -5.88
N ALA A 400 5.89 -15.60 -6.26
CA ALA A 400 6.80 -14.46 -6.26
C ALA A 400 7.12 -14.10 -7.72
N LEU A 401 6.78 -12.88 -8.13
CA LEU A 401 7.02 -12.37 -9.47
C LEU A 401 8.18 -11.41 -9.42
N THR A 402 9.30 -11.77 -10.04
CA THR A 402 10.47 -10.90 -10.11
C THR A 402 10.38 -9.99 -11.33
N SER A 403 10.92 -8.77 -11.23
CA SER A 403 10.98 -7.82 -12.35
C SER A 403 12.17 -6.90 -12.18
N TYR A 404 13.22 -7.10 -12.96
CA TYR A 404 14.47 -6.35 -12.82
C TYR A 404 15.05 -6.00 -14.18
N ARG A 405 16.03 -5.10 -14.22
CA ARG A 405 16.84 -4.82 -15.41
C ARG A 405 18.27 -5.30 -15.16
N GLU A 406 18.91 -5.88 -16.17
CA GLU A 406 20.33 -6.23 -16.12
C GLU A 406 21.17 -4.98 -15.78
N GLY A 407 22.07 -5.07 -14.80
CA GLY A 407 22.83 -3.92 -14.28
C GLY A 407 22.03 -2.94 -13.40
N GLY A 408 20.75 -3.22 -13.14
CA GLY A 408 19.90 -2.45 -12.23
C GLY A 408 20.14 -2.80 -10.75
N VAL A 409 19.38 -2.15 -9.86
CA VAL A 409 19.55 -2.30 -8.41
C VAL A 409 19.42 -3.77 -7.98
N GLY A 410 20.53 -4.31 -7.48
CA GLY A 410 20.68 -5.73 -7.11
C GLY A 410 21.83 -6.43 -7.83
N ASP A 411 22.26 -5.96 -9.01
CA ASP A 411 23.27 -6.65 -9.83
C ASP A 411 24.63 -5.90 -9.99
N GLU A 412 24.77 -4.59 -9.70
CA GLU A 412 26.09 -3.89 -9.64
C GLU A 412 26.12 -2.67 -8.67
N PRO A 413 27.33 -2.23 -8.20
CA PRO A 413 27.50 -1.07 -7.33
C PRO A 413 27.51 0.26 -8.11
N ASP A 414 26.79 1.26 -7.59
CA ASP A 414 26.89 2.68 -7.96
C ASP A 414 26.69 3.04 -9.45
N SER A 415 25.44 3.12 -9.90
CA SER A 415 25.05 4.15 -10.86
C SER A 415 23.75 4.81 -10.40
N LEU A 416 23.84 6.10 -10.04
CA LEU A 416 22.78 6.92 -9.45
C LEU A 416 21.92 7.65 -10.50
N ASP A 417 22.09 7.34 -11.79
CA ASP A 417 21.59 8.20 -12.88
C ASP A 417 20.60 7.47 -13.83
N GLY A 418 19.97 6.38 -13.38
CA GLY A 418 18.98 5.66 -14.19
C GLY A 418 17.62 6.37 -14.22
N ASP A 419 17.49 7.33 -15.14
CA ASP A 419 16.27 8.02 -15.56
C ASP A 419 15.08 7.05 -15.72
N ASP A 420 13.95 7.38 -15.11
CA ASP A 420 12.76 6.55 -15.01
C ASP A 420 11.80 6.70 -16.19
N GLY A 421 12.04 7.62 -17.13
CA GLY A 421 11.23 7.71 -18.34
C GLY A 421 11.59 6.64 -19.36
N ASP A 422 11.12 5.39 -19.22
CA ASP A 422 10.69 4.55 -20.36
C ASP A 422 10.34 3.08 -19.99
N ASP A 423 9.08 2.70 -20.30
CA ASP A 423 8.70 1.36 -20.79
C ASP A 423 8.96 1.26 -22.32
N ASP A 424 9.75 2.19 -22.87
CA ASP A 424 10.47 1.94 -24.10
C ASP A 424 11.58 0.92 -23.83
N ASP A 425 11.28 -0.33 -24.16
CA ASP A 425 12.27 -1.41 -24.22
C ASP A 425 13.36 -1.12 -25.29
N SER A 426 13.34 0.04 -25.96
CA SER A 426 14.29 0.45 -26.99
C SER A 426 15.44 1.35 -26.53
N ASP A 427 15.44 1.88 -25.29
CA ASP A 427 16.58 2.62 -24.75
C ASP A 427 17.77 1.67 -24.50
N PRO A 428 18.85 1.74 -25.30
CA PRO A 428 19.98 0.82 -25.19
C PRO A 428 20.85 1.09 -23.95
N GLU A 429 20.66 2.21 -23.24
CA GLU A 429 21.37 2.49 -21.99
C GLU A 429 20.73 1.78 -20.78
N LYS A 430 19.43 1.45 -20.87
CA LYS A 430 18.72 0.67 -19.85
C LYS A 430 18.86 -0.82 -20.15
N GLY A 431 19.57 -1.56 -19.28
CA GLY A 431 19.76 -3.00 -19.43
C GLY A 431 18.45 -3.78 -19.63
N ALA A 432 18.56 -4.97 -20.23
CA ALA A 432 17.42 -5.79 -20.61
C ALA A 432 16.49 -6.04 -19.42
N LYS A 433 15.18 -5.91 -19.63
CA LYS A 433 14.16 -6.20 -18.63
C LYS A 433 13.96 -7.72 -18.53
N HIS A 434 13.96 -8.23 -17.32
CA HIS A 434 13.77 -9.65 -17.01
C HIS A 434 12.61 -9.84 -16.04
N ARG A 435 11.94 -10.98 -16.16
CA ARG A 435 10.92 -11.43 -15.22
C ARG A 435 11.07 -12.90 -14.93
N GLU A 436 10.83 -13.29 -13.69
CA GLU A 436 10.77 -14.68 -13.27
C GLU A 436 9.51 -14.90 -12.43
N ILE A 437 9.00 -16.13 -12.43
CA ILE A 437 7.81 -16.53 -11.67
C ILE A 437 8.23 -17.70 -10.78
N ALA A 438 8.11 -17.57 -9.46
CA ALA A 438 8.20 -18.70 -8.54
C ALA A 438 6.81 -19.09 -8.05
N LEU A 439 6.47 -20.38 -8.06
CA LEU A 439 5.20 -20.94 -7.58
C LEU A 439 5.42 -21.91 -6.43
N VAL A 440 4.62 -21.78 -5.38
CA VAL A 440 4.54 -22.73 -4.26
C VAL A 440 3.08 -23.07 -3.93
N VAL A 441 2.82 -24.35 -3.65
CA VAL A 441 1.53 -24.82 -3.10
C VAL A 441 1.76 -25.62 -1.82
N GLN A 442 1.19 -25.12 -0.71
CA GLN A 442 1.32 -25.73 0.61
C GLN A 442 0.29 -26.84 0.85
N ASP A 443 0.65 -27.84 1.64
CA ASP A 443 -0.25 -28.87 2.15
C ASP A 443 -0.34 -28.87 3.68
N GLY A 444 -1.33 -29.56 4.24
CA GLY A 444 -1.44 -29.85 5.67
C GLY A 444 -2.39 -28.96 6.47
N ARG A 445 -2.84 -27.82 5.93
CA ARG A 445 -3.85 -26.96 6.59
C ARG A 445 -5.25 -27.19 6.03
N ARG A 446 -5.55 -26.60 4.86
CA ARG A 446 -6.83 -26.78 4.15
C ARG A 446 -6.75 -27.84 3.07
N LEU A 447 -5.55 -28.09 2.56
CA LEU A 447 -5.28 -29.03 1.49
C LEU A 447 -4.66 -30.32 2.02
N THR A 448 -5.24 -31.45 1.63
CA THR A 448 -4.54 -32.73 1.72
C THR A 448 -3.37 -32.75 0.74
N ARG A 449 -2.36 -33.58 0.97
CA ARG A 449 -1.22 -33.72 0.06
C ARG A 449 -1.63 -34.02 -1.38
N LEU A 450 -2.66 -34.85 -1.58
CA LEU A 450 -3.19 -35.17 -2.91
C LEU A 450 -3.82 -33.95 -3.58
N MET A 451 -4.59 -33.15 -2.82
CA MET A 451 -5.19 -31.91 -3.34
C MET A 451 -4.12 -30.89 -3.69
N ALA A 452 -3.12 -30.70 -2.83
CA ALA A 452 -2.01 -29.79 -3.07
C ALA A 452 -1.20 -30.19 -4.31
N ASN A 453 -0.94 -31.48 -4.52
CA ASN A 453 -0.27 -31.97 -5.73
C ASN A 453 -1.10 -31.67 -6.99
N SER A 454 -2.39 -32.03 -6.98
CA SER A 454 -3.28 -31.78 -8.11
C SER A 454 -3.45 -30.29 -8.42
N LEU A 455 -3.52 -29.44 -7.39
CA LEU A 455 -3.63 -27.99 -7.56
C LEU A 455 -2.33 -27.39 -8.13
N PHE A 456 -1.17 -27.83 -7.61
CA PHE A 456 0.13 -27.43 -8.15
C PHE A 456 0.26 -27.79 -9.63
N ASP A 457 -0.08 -29.03 -10.00
CA ASP A 457 -0.01 -29.49 -11.39
C ASP A 457 -0.96 -28.69 -12.30
N ALA A 458 -2.16 -28.34 -11.82
CA ALA A 458 -3.11 -27.51 -12.56
C ALA A 458 -2.56 -26.09 -12.83
N ILE A 459 -2.06 -25.41 -11.79
CA ILE A 459 -1.51 -24.05 -11.93
C ILE A 459 -0.24 -24.07 -12.79
N LYS A 460 0.66 -25.02 -12.56
CA LYS A 460 1.86 -25.22 -13.36
C LYS A 460 1.52 -25.39 -14.85
N SER A 461 0.57 -26.25 -15.16
CA SER A 461 0.17 -26.53 -16.55
C SER A 461 -0.44 -25.30 -17.23
N GLU A 462 -1.28 -24.53 -16.52
CA GLU A 462 -1.88 -23.31 -17.06
C GLU A 462 -0.81 -22.23 -17.33
N ILE A 463 0.16 -22.05 -16.40
CA ILE A 463 1.28 -21.10 -16.59
C ILE A 463 2.14 -21.49 -17.80
N GLU A 464 2.50 -22.78 -17.93
CA GLU A 464 3.33 -23.27 -19.03
C GLU A 464 2.60 -23.24 -20.38
N ALA A 465 1.26 -23.33 -20.39
CA ALA A 465 0.45 -23.25 -21.59
C ALA A 465 0.06 -21.81 -21.99
N ALA A 466 0.25 -20.81 -21.12
CA ALA A 466 -0.18 -19.43 -21.35
C ALA A 466 0.77 -18.71 -22.34
N PRO A 467 0.35 -18.48 -23.60
CA PRO A 467 1.21 -17.81 -24.57
C PRO A 467 1.51 -16.37 -24.15
N GLU A 468 0.61 -15.70 -23.41
CA GLU A 468 0.82 -14.35 -22.90
C GLU A 468 1.92 -14.24 -21.83
N LEU A 469 2.38 -15.36 -21.25
CA LEU A 469 3.51 -15.39 -20.33
C LEU A 469 4.81 -15.82 -21.02
N ASN A 470 4.71 -16.78 -21.96
CA ASN A 470 5.85 -17.37 -22.68
C ASN A 470 7.01 -17.73 -21.74
N VAL A 471 6.82 -18.79 -20.97
CA VAL A 471 7.75 -19.18 -19.89
C VAL A 471 8.67 -20.32 -20.29
N THR A 472 9.88 -20.32 -19.74
CA THR A 472 10.80 -21.47 -19.77
C THR A 472 11.25 -21.84 -18.37
N THR A 473 11.53 -23.13 -18.12
CA THR A 473 12.01 -23.58 -16.81
C THR A 473 13.32 -22.87 -16.47
N TRP A 474 13.37 -22.28 -15.28
CA TRP A 474 14.57 -21.61 -14.76
C TRP A 474 15.64 -22.63 -14.40
N THR A 475 16.88 -22.39 -14.83
CA THR A 475 17.99 -23.38 -14.72
C THR A 475 19.04 -23.02 -13.67
N GLY A 476 18.69 -22.28 -12.62
CA GLY A 476 19.65 -21.76 -11.64
C GLY A 476 19.94 -22.65 -10.42
N GLY A 477 19.45 -23.89 -10.38
CA GLY A 477 19.83 -24.89 -9.37
C GLY A 477 18.69 -25.83 -8.95
N ASP A 478 19.01 -26.73 -8.01
CA ASP A 478 18.00 -27.61 -7.40
C ASP A 478 17.10 -26.82 -6.44
N LEU A 479 15.80 -26.83 -6.72
CA LEU A 479 14.79 -26.12 -5.93
C LEU A 479 14.52 -26.81 -4.59
N GLY A 480 14.78 -28.12 -4.49
CA GLY A 480 14.49 -28.95 -3.33
C GLY A 480 13.00 -29.02 -2.97
N GLY A 481 12.58 -30.08 -2.29
CA GLY A 481 11.19 -30.25 -1.85
C GLY A 481 10.20 -30.55 -2.98
N GLU A 482 8.90 -30.48 -2.66
CA GLU A 482 7.80 -30.75 -3.58
C GLU A 482 7.00 -29.47 -3.84
N ARG A 483 6.25 -29.43 -4.96
CA ARG A 483 5.31 -28.34 -5.32
C ARG A 483 5.96 -26.96 -5.35
N ARG A 484 7.14 -26.90 -5.96
CA ARG A 484 7.95 -25.70 -6.17
C ARG A 484 8.37 -25.63 -7.63
N MET A 485 8.27 -24.46 -8.25
CA MET A 485 8.76 -24.23 -9.62
C MET A 485 9.22 -22.79 -9.77
N ILE A 486 10.23 -22.58 -10.63
CA ILE A 486 10.64 -21.25 -11.09
C ILE A 486 10.68 -21.26 -12.61
N TRP A 487 10.19 -20.19 -13.23
CA TRP A 487 10.29 -19.96 -14.66
C TRP A 487 10.94 -18.61 -14.97
N ASP A 488 11.72 -18.57 -16.04
CA ASP A 488 12.02 -17.34 -16.77
C ASP A 488 10.79 -16.96 -17.62
N GLN A 489 10.38 -15.70 -17.59
CA GLN A 489 9.24 -15.17 -18.31
C GLN A 489 9.71 -14.22 -19.42
N TRP A 490 9.54 -14.63 -20.68
CA TRP A 490 10.07 -13.89 -21.83
C TRP A 490 9.21 -12.69 -22.24
N PHE A 491 7.92 -12.68 -21.90
CA PHE A 491 7.06 -11.53 -22.15
C PHE A 491 7.08 -10.56 -20.96
N THR A 492 8.02 -9.62 -21.01
CA THR A 492 8.35 -8.65 -19.95
C THR A 492 7.26 -7.60 -19.68
N LYS A 493 6.25 -7.50 -20.55
CA LYS A 493 5.06 -6.64 -20.32
C LYS A 493 3.97 -7.33 -19.50
N ALA A 494 4.04 -8.66 -19.34
CA ALA A 494 3.07 -9.42 -18.57
C ALA A 494 3.39 -9.34 -17.06
N SER A 495 2.87 -8.30 -16.41
CA SER A 495 2.99 -8.08 -14.96
C SER A 495 2.03 -8.96 -14.15
N ARG A 496 1.93 -8.73 -12.83
CA ARG A 496 0.90 -9.31 -11.94
C ARG A 496 -0.52 -9.20 -12.54
N LYS A 497 -0.82 -8.13 -13.28
CA LYS A 497 -2.14 -7.92 -13.93
C LYS A 497 -2.45 -8.98 -15.01
N VAL A 498 -1.42 -9.64 -15.56
CA VAL A 498 -1.55 -10.73 -16.54
C VAL A 498 -1.41 -12.09 -15.87
N VAL A 499 -0.43 -12.26 -14.97
CA VAL A 499 -0.17 -13.54 -14.27
C VAL A 499 -1.34 -13.93 -13.36
N ARG A 500 -1.91 -12.98 -12.60
CA ARG A 500 -2.99 -13.28 -11.66
C ARG A 500 -4.21 -13.91 -12.35
N PRO A 501 -4.77 -13.34 -13.43
CA PRO A 501 -5.85 -14.00 -14.17
C PRO A 501 -5.53 -15.42 -14.68
N VAL A 502 -4.28 -15.70 -15.07
CA VAL A 502 -3.85 -17.05 -15.50
C VAL A 502 -3.98 -18.03 -14.33
N VAL A 503 -3.45 -17.67 -13.17
CA VAL A 503 -3.51 -18.51 -11.96
C VAL A 503 -4.95 -18.67 -11.47
N GLU A 504 -5.74 -17.60 -11.47
CA GLU A 504 -7.15 -17.64 -11.05
C GLU A 504 -7.97 -18.57 -11.97
N ARG A 505 -7.73 -18.55 -13.29
CA ARG A 505 -8.35 -19.52 -14.23
C ARG A 505 -7.96 -20.96 -13.92
N ALA A 506 -6.70 -21.22 -13.60
CA ALA A 506 -6.24 -22.56 -13.24
C ALA A 506 -6.98 -23.08 -11.99
N VAL A 507 -7.13 -22.22 -10.98
CA VAL A 507 -7.88 -22.53 -9.75
C VAL A 507 -9.36 -22.78 -10.04
N GLU A 508 -9.99 -21.93 -10.87
CA GLU A 508 -11.39 -22.14 -11.32
C GLU A 508 -11.55 -23.48 -12.07
N GLY A 509 -10.61 -23.81 -12.95
CA GLY A 509 -10.57 -25.08 -13.66
C GLY A 509 -10.40 -26.27 -12.71
N TRP A 510 -9.55 -26.14 -11.70
CA TRP A 510 -9.34 -27.16 -10.67
C TRP A 510 -10.60 -27.40 -9.82
N TYR A 511 -11.37 -26.35 -9.51
CA TYR A 511 -12.68 -26.47 -8.88
C TYR A 511 -13.78 -26.97 -9.81
N GLY A 512 -13.54 -26.99 -11.12
CA GLY A 512 -14.53 -27.34 -12.15
C GLY A 512 -15.63 -26.30 -12.36
N GLN A 513 -15.49 -25.08 -11.83
CA GLN A 513 -16.46 -23.99 -11.97
C GLN A 513 -15.84 -22.62 -11.66
N PRO A 514 -16.41 -21.52 -12.19
CA PRO A 514 -15.98 -20.17 -11.84
C PRO A 514 -16.27 -19.86 -10.37
N VAL A 515 -15.26 -19.37 -9.64
CA VAL A 515 -15.38 -18.96 -8.24
C VAL A 515 -15.30 -17.44 -8.07
N TYR A 516 -14.71 -16.72 -9.02
CA TYR A 516 -14.65 -15.24 -9.01
C TYR A 516 -15.84 -14.57 -9.69
N ARG A 517 -16.48 -15.25 -10.67
CA ARG A 517 -17.65 -14.71 -11.38
C ARG A 517 -18.98 -14.82 -10.63
N GLN A 518 -19.01 -15.49 -9.46
CA GLN A 518 -20.21 -15.55 -8.63
C GLN A 518 -20.28 -14.42 -7.59
N SER A 519 -19.15 -13.78 -7.24
CA SER A 519 -19.13 -12.56 -6.41
C SER A 519 -19.34 -11.28 -7.21
N LEU A 520 -19.04 -11.32 -8.52
CA LEU A 520 -19.49 -10.34 -9.51
C LEU A 520 -20.95 -10.64 -9.84
N GLY A 521 -21.88 -10.12 -9.03
CA GLY A 521 -23.30 -10.18 -9.32
C GLY A 521 -23.53 -9.85 -10.79
N LYS A 522 -23.89 -10.87 -11.59
CA LYS A 522 -24.33 -10.62 -12.97
C LYS A 522 -25.56 -9.69 -12.89
N PRO A 523 -25.71 -8.79 -13.88
CA PRO A 523 -26.72 -7.73 -13.85
C PRO A 523 -28.14 -8.22 -13.58
#